data_AF-A0A512M2H7-F1
#
_entry.id   AF-A0A512M2H7-F1
#
_cell.length_a   1.000
_cell.length_b   1.000
_cell.length_c   1.000
_cell.angle_alpha   90.00
_cell.angle_beta   90.00
_cell.angle_gamma   90.00
#
_symmetry.space_group_name_H-M   'P 1'
#
loop_
_entity.id
_entity.type
_entity.pdbx_description
1 polymer ?
#
loop_
_entity_poly.entity_id
_entity_poly.type
_entity_poly.pdbx_seq_one_letter_code
_entity_poly.pdbx_strand_id
1 'polypeptide(L)'
;MSHHLVQILLPLFDNQHEPLPGELHEQVKAKLTHEFGGVTAYVQAPAEGRWKDAGDETRDEMVMYEAVVDELDPAWWAQYRIVLMSHFQQKDIMVRALPILRL
;
A
#
# COMPACT_ATOMS: atom_id res chain seq x y z
N MET A 1 25.56 -1.49 0.10
CA MET A 1 24.23 -0.87 0.19
C MET A 1 23.26 -1.87 -0.42
N SER A 2 22.30 -2.38 0.34
CA SER A 2 21.27 -3.28 -0.17
C SER A 2 20.03 -2.44 -0.50
N HIS A 3 19.74 -2.29 -1.79
CA HIS A 3 18.50 -1.67 -2.23
C HIS A 3 17.33 -2.56 -1.84
N HIS A 4 16.20 -1.94 -1.48
CA HIS A 4 14.97 -2.66 -1.19
C HIS A 4 13.81 -2.11 -2.01
N LEU A 5 12.91 -3.00 -2.42
CA LEU A 5 11.59 -2.63 -2.90
C LEU A 5 10.65 -2.68 -1.72
N VAL A 6 10.16 -1.52 -1.27
CA VAL A 6 9.13 -1.46 -0.24
C VAL A 6 7.77 -1.41 -0.90
N GLN A 7 6.88 -2.29 -0.44
CA GLN A 7 5.53 -2.45 -0.94
C GLN A 7 4.53 -2.16 0.18
N ILE A 8 3.54 -1.30 -0.11
CA ILE A 8 2.43 -0.97 0.80
C ILE A 8 1.12 -1.30 0.12
N LEU A 9 0.25 -2.04 0.81
CA LEU A 9 -1.12 -2.32 0.36
C LEU A 9 -2.09 -1.42 1.11
N LEU A 10 -2.86 -0.63 0.38
CA LEU A 10 -3.89 0.27 0.93
C LEU A 10 -5.24 -0.01 0.30
N PRO A 11 -6.34 -0.05 1.07
CA PRO A 11 -7.66 -0.32 0.52
C PRO A 11 -8.20 0.89 -0.26
N LEU A 12 -9.07 0.65 -1.23
CA LEU A 12 -9.86 1.70 -1.90
C LEU A 12 -11.18 2.00 -1.19
N PHE A 13 -11.64 1.08 -0.34
CA PHE A 13 -12.90 1.16 0.38
C PHE A 13 -12.64 1.00 1.89
N ASP A 14 -13.51 1.59 2.71
CA ASP A 14 -13.45 1.41 4.16
C ASP A 14 -14.09 0.08 4.61
N ASN A 15 -14.13 -0.15 5.92
CA ASN A 15 -14.70 -1.36 6.51
C ASN A 15 -16.24 -1.44 6.37
N GLN A 16 -16.89 -0.39 5.87
CA GLN A 16 -18.32 -0.33 5.56
C GLN A 16 -18.57 -0.45 4.04
N HIS A 17 -17.52 -0.66 3.24
CA HIS A 17 -17.53 -0.68 1.77
C HIS A 17 -17.82 0.68 1.11
N GLU A 18 -17.65 1.77 1.85
CA GLU A 18 -17.73 3.11 1.28
C GLU A 18 -16.38 3.51 0.64
N PRO A 19 -16.39 4.19 -0.52
CA PRO A 19 -15.16 4.62 -1.16
C PRO A 19 -14.36 5.57 -0.25
N LEU A 20 -13.08 5.29 -0.08
CA LEU A 20 -12.19 6.20 0.63
C LEU A 20 -11.90 7.44 -0.23
N PRO A 21 -11.69 8.62 0.38
CA PRO A 21 -11.35 9.83 -0.36
C PRO A 21 -10.07 9.65 -1.18
N GLY A 22 -10.11 10.01 -2.46
CA GLY A 22 -8.95 9.90 -3.36
C GLY A 22 -7.75 10.71 -2.90
N GLU A 23 -7.98 11.79 -2.15
CA GLU A 23 -6.95 12.64 -1.55
C GLU A 23 -6.03 11.86 -0.61
N LEU A 24 -6.51 10.80 0.03
CA LEU A 24 -5.67 9.93 0.86
C LEU A 24 -4.58 9.27 0.01
N HIS A 25 -4.96 8.74 -1.16
CA HIS A 25 -4.03 8.11 -2.09
C HIS A 25 -3.08 9.12 -2.75
N GLU A 26 -3.54 10.35 -3.02
CA GLU A 26 -2.66 11.43 -3.48
C GLU A 26 -1.61 11.82 -2.44
N GLN A 27 -2.00 11.91 -1.17
CA GLN A 27 -1.07 12.20 -0.07
C GLN A 27 0.01 11.11 0.07
N VAL A 28 -0.36 9.85 -0.10
CA VAL A 28 0.59 8.73 -0.10
C VAL A 28 1.59 8.87 -1.25
N LYS A 29 1.12 9.12 -2.47
CA LYS A 29 1.98 9.33 -3.65
C LYS A 29 2.95 10.48 -3.44
N ALA A 30 2.45 11.62 -2.97
CA ALA A 30 3.25 12.81 -2.73
C ALA A 30 4.31 12.56 -1.65
N LYS A 31 3.94 11.93 -0.53
CA LYS A 31 4.85 11.60 0.57
C LYS A 31 5.96 10.66 0.13
N LEU A 32 5.62 9.54 -0.53
CA LEU A 32 6.61 8.56 -1.00
C LEU A 32 7.51 9.15 -2.09
N THR A 33 6.98 9.97 -2.98
CA THR A 33 7.77 10.67 -4.01
C THR A 33 8.74 11.67 -3.39
N HIS A 34 8.29 12.43 -2.38
CA HIS A 34 9.14 13.41 -1.70
C HIS A 34 10.33 12.75 -0.97
N GLU A 35 10.09 11.61 -0.33
CA GLU A 35 11.07 10.95 0.54
C GLU A 35 12.04 10.05 -0.26
N PHE A 36 11.56 9.40 -1.32
CA PHE A 36 12.32 8.38 -2.06
C PHE A 36 12.59 8.73 -3.52
N GLY A 37 12.17 9.90 -3.99
CA GLY A 37 12.41 10.39 -5.35
C GLY A 37 11.53 9.76 -6.42
N GLY A 38 10.67 8.79 -6.06
CA GLY A 38 9.71 8.17 -6.98
C GLY A 38 8.86 7.10 -6.31
N VAL A 39 7.65 6.90 -6.83
CA VAL A 39 6.73 5.85 -6.40
C VAL A 39 5.98 5.33 -7.62
N THR A 40 5.81 4.01 -7.70
CA THR A 40 4.88 3.38 -8.65
C THR A 40 3.64 2.95 -7.87
N ALA A 41 2.45 3.18 -8.44
CA ALA A 41 1.20 2.72 -7.86
C ALA A 41 0.39 1.99 -8.92
N TYR A 42 -0.17 0.84 -8.56
CA TYR A 42 -1.11 0.11 -9.40
C TYR A 42 -2.25 -0.45 -8.56
N VAL A 43 -3.45 -0.48 -9.16
CA VAL A 43 -4.61 -1.12 -8.55
C VAL A 43 -4.42 -2.63 -8.65
N GLN A 44 -4.40 -3.29 -7.51
CA GLN A 44 -4.49 -4.73 -7.42
C GLN A 44 -5.98 -5.09 -7.30
N ALA A 45 -6.58 -5.40 -8.45
CA ALA A 45 -7.89 -6.05 -8.49
C ALA A 45 -7.78 -7.43 -7.79
N PRO A 46 -8.88 -7.97 -7.25
CA PRO A 46 -8.86 -9.31 -6.66
C PRO A 46 -8.25 -10.30 -7.67
N ALA A 47 -7.26 -11.06 -7.22
CA ALA A 47 -6.62 -12.09 -8.05
C ALA A 47 -7.71 -13.03 -8.56
N GLU A 48 -7.86 -13.17 -9.89
CA GLU A 48 -8.94 -13.96 -10.50
C GLU A 48 -9.05 -15.36 -9.85
N GLY A 49 -10.13 -15.58 -9.11
CA GLY A 49 -10.25 -16.73 -8.21
C GLY A 49 -11.68 -17.20 -8.02
N ARG A 50 -12.36 -17.56 -9.12
CA ARG A 50 -13.62 -18.33 -9.16
C ARG A 50 -14.76 -17.77 -8.31
N TRP A 51 -15.47 -16.81 -8.90
CA TRP A 51 -16.87 -16.50 -8.62
C TRP A 51 -17.68 -17.80 -8.56
N LYS A 52 -18.08 -18.22 -7.37
CA LYS A 52 -19.25 -19.09 -7.15
C LYS A 52 -19.66 -19.04 -5.68
N ASP A 53 -20.78 -18.35 -5.48
CA ASP A 53 -21.79 -18.64 -4.47
C ASP A 53 -21.41 -18.38 -3.00
N ALA A 54 -21.40 -17.11 -2.59
CA ALA A 54 -21.92 -16.68 -1.29
C ALA A 54 -22.14 -15.15 -1.31
N GLY A 55 -23.37 -14.71 -1.09
CA GLY A 55 -23.81 -13.32 -1.29
C GLY A 55 -23.35 -12.32 -0.22
N ASP A 56 -22.04 -12.17 -0.05
CA ASP A 56 -21.42 -11.08 0.73
C ASP A 56 -19.93 -10.92 0.33
N GLU A 57 -19.65 -10.81 -0.98
CA GLU A 57 -18.29 -10.68 -1.50
C GLU A 57 -17.75 -9.26 -1.28
N THR A 58 -16.91 -9.14 -0.24
CA THR A 58 -16.10 -7.97 0.09
C THR A 58 -15.32 -7.50 -1.15
N ARG A 59 -15.52 -6.24 -1.55
CA ARG A 59 -14.70 -5.59 -2.58
C ARG A 59 -13.29 -5.35 -2.02
N ASP A 60 -12.43 -6.35 -2.10
CA ASP A 60 -11.02 -6.28 -1.68
C ASP A 60 -10.13 -5.60 -2.74
N GLU A 61 -10.61 -4.53 -3.38
CA GLU A 61 -9.77 -3.75 -4.28
C GLU A 61 -8.77 -2.92 -3.45
N MET A 62 -7.49 -3.17 -3.69
CA MET A 62 -6.39 -2.50 -3.00
C MET A 62 -5.48 -1.79 -4.00
N VAL A 63 -4.83 -0.73 -3.56
CA VAL A 63 -3.73 -0.08 -4.28
C VAL A 63 -2.42 -0.57 -3.68
N MET A 64 -1.55 -1.11 -4.55
CA MET A 64 -0.18 -1.40 -4.20
C MET A 64 0.70 -0.19 -4.54
N TYR A 65 1.45 0.29 -3.55
CA TYR A 65 2.48 1.29 -3.71
C TYR A 65 3.86 0.66 -3.61
N GLU A 66 4.74 1.03 -4.54
CA GLU A 66 6.11 0.54 -4.59
C GLU A 66 7.10 1.69 -4.55
N ALA A 67 8.02 1.65 -3.59
CA ALA A 67 9.14 2.58 -3.49
C ALA A 67 10.46 1.80 -3.46
N VAL A 68 11.38 2.14 -4.37
CA VAL A 68 12.75 1.63 -4.32
C VAL A 68 13.55 2.51 -3.37
N VAL A 69 14.17 1.91 -2.36
CA VAL A 69 14.99 2.63 -1.37
C VAL A 69 16.42 2.12 -1.37
N ASP A 70 17.38 3.02 -1.20
CA ASP A 70 18.81 2.69 -1.18
C ASP A 70 19.25 2.10 0.16
N GLU A 71 18.71 2.64 1.26
CA GLU A 71 18.88 2.12 2.61
C GLU A 71 17.51 2.00 3.27
N LEU A 72 17.21 0.81 3.80
CA LEU A 72 15.95 0.57 4.49
C LEU A 72 16.05 1.15 5.91
N ASP A 73 15.12 2.05 6.26
CA ASP A 73 14.90 2.52 7.63
C ASP A 73 13.61 1.90 8.21
N PRO A 74 13.68 0.78 8.95
CA PRO A 74 12.50 0.13 9.52
C PRO A 74 11.71 1.03 10.47
N ALA A 75 12.36 1.97 11.17
CA ALA A 75 11.69 2.85 12.12
C ALA A 75 10.81 3.87 11.38
N TRP A 76 11.31 4.44 10.28
CA TRP A 76 10.53 5.32 9.42
C TRP A 76 9.29 4.60 8.87
N TRP A 77 9.47 3.38 8.34
CA TRP A 77 8.37 2.59 7.78
C TRP A 77 7.34 2.18 8.84
N ALA A 78 7.78 1.82 10.06
CA ALA A 78 6.87 1.51 11.16
C ALA A 78 6.04 2.72 11.60
N GLN A 79 6.65 3.91 11.67
CA GLN A 79 5.94 5.15 11.99
C GLN A 79 4.96 5.53 10.88
N TYR A 80 5.39 5.44 9.62
CA TYR A 80 4.52 5.75 8.49
C TYR A 80 3.33 4.79 8.41
N ARG A 81 3.53 3.49 8.69
CA ARG A 81 2.44 2.51 8.81
C ARG A 81 1.39 2.93 9.83
N ILE A 82 1.78 3.45 10.99
CA ILE A 82 0.83 3.93 12.02
C ILE A 82 -0.01 5.11 11.50
N VAL A 83 0.63 6.05 10.79
CA VAL A 83 -0.09 7.18 10.16
C VAL A 83 -1.10 6.67 9.14
N LEU A 84 -0.69 5.73 8.28
CA LEU A 84 -1.58 5.13 7.29
C LEU A 84 -2.74 4.39 7.96
N MET A 85 -2.52 3.66 9.04
CA MET A 85 -3.57 2.94 9.77
C MET A 85 -4.65 3.92 10.27
N SER A 86 -4.23 5.08 10.78
CA SER A 86 -5.16 6.13 11.19
C SER A 86 -5.92 6.74 10.01
N HIS A 87 -5.24 7.06 8.91
CA HIS A 87 -5.86 7.72 7.76
C HIS A 87 -6.83 6.81 6.99
N PHE A 88 -6.48 5.53 6.85
CA PHE A 88 -7.28 4.54 6.14
C PHE A 88 -8.24 3.77 7.07
N GLN A 89 -8.25 4.11 8.36
CA GLN A 89 -9.10 3.48 9.40
C GLN A 89 -8.94 1.95 9.44
N GLN A 90 -7.70 1.49 9.28
CA GLN A 90 -7.35 0.07 9.24
C GLN A 90 -6.69 -0.37 10.55
N LYS A 91 -7.04 -1.57 11.02
CA LYS A 91 -6.40 -2.18 12.20
C LYS A 91 -4.96 -2.60 11.93
N ASP A 92 -4.64 -2.90 10.68
CA ASP A 92 -3.31 -3.27 10.21
C ASP A 92 -3.17 -2.87 8.73
N ILE A 93 -1.95 -2.53 8.32
CA ILE A 93 -1.57 -2.26 6.95
C ILE A 93 -0.31 -3.07 6.65
N MET A 94 -0.35 -3.83 5.57
CA MET A 94 0.79 -4.61 5.10
C MET A 94 1.84 -3.66 4.51
N VAL A 95 3.03 -3.68 5.12
CA VAL A 95 4.24 -3.05 4.59
C VAL A 95 5.33 -4.12 4.57
N ARG A 96 5.91 -4.38 3.39
CA ARG A 96 6.98 -5.38 3.23
C ARG A 96 8.13 -4.83 2.41
N ALA A 97 9.34 -5.27 2.73
CA ALA A 97 10.55 -4.91 1.99
C ALA A 97 11.14 -6.16 1.34
N LEU A 98 11.45 -6.09 0.05
CA LEU A 98 12.12 -7.15 -0.70
C LEU A 98 13.53 -6.68 -1.07
N PRO A 99 14.58 -7.50 -0.87
CA PRO A 99 15.91 -7.13 -1.32
C PRO A 99 15.95 -7.07 -2.85
N ILE A 100 16.59 -6.03 -3.39
CA ILE A 100 16.80 -5.86 -4.83
C ILE A 100 18.26 -6.18 -5.14
N LEU A 101 18.46 -7.13 -6.06
CA LEU A 101 19.71 -7.28 -6.78
C LEU A 101 19.66 -6.42 -8.05
N ARG A 102 20.52 -5.41 -8.16
CA ARG A 102 20.75 -4.71 -9.42
C ARG A 102 21.77 -5.48 -10.25
N LEU A 103 21.48 -5.69 -11.54
CA LEU A 103 22.34 -6.39 -12.50
C LEU A 103 23.11 -5.40 -13.37
#